data_AF-A0A7R9LWB7-F1
#
_entry.id   AF-A0A7R9LWB7-F1
#
_cell.length_a   1.000
_cell.length_b   1.000
_cell.length_c   1.000
_cell.angle_alpha   90.00
_cell.angle_beta   90.00
_cell.angle_gamma   90.00
#
_symmetry.space_group_name_H-M   'P 1'
#
loop_
_entity.id
_entity.type
_entity.pdbx_description
1 polymer ?
#
loop_
_entity_poly.entity_id
_entity_poly.type
_entity_poly.pdbx_seq_one_letter_code
_entity_poly.pdbx_strand_id
1 'polypeptide(L)'
;MTSSQTKIKYLTDGTLLREAISDPLLHKYKVIILDEAHERTVQTDLLLGVIKKAQRLRNQQHIPVLKVIIMSATIDCDHFSQYFNKAPVYYIRGRQHDIQMMYSKEKQSDYMNAALITVFQIYQNQDEGDILVFSTGEEEIESMIRSVNETIPLLPLESQKLKALPLYAALPLSHQQRVFKTL
;
A
#
# COMPACT_ATOMS: atom_id res chain seq x y z
N MET A 1 -4.11 -5.52 18.28
CA MET A 1 -3.92 -6.19 19.59
C MET A 1 -2.46 -6.62 19.70
N THR A 2 -1.78 -6.33 20.80
CA THR A 2 -0.42 -6.86 21.06
C THR A 2 -0.36 -7.44 22.46
N SER A 3 0.38 -8.53 22.65
CA SER A 3 0.65 -9.15 23.95
C SER A 3 2.16 -9.11 24.29
N SER A 4 2.51 -9.55 25.49
CA SER A 4 3.91 -9.72 25.93
C SER A 4 4.71 -10.74 25.07
N GLN A 5 4.02 -11.61 24.33
CA GLN A 5 4.63 -12.58 23.44
C GLN A 5 4.93 -12.01 22.04
N THR A 6 4.38 -10.83 21.70
CA THR A 6 4.54 -10.21 20.38
C THR A 6 6.01 -9.94 20.07
N LYS A 7 6.54 -10.58 19.02
CA LYS A 7 7.93 -10.38 18.58
C LYS A 7 8.07 -9.37 17.43
N ILE A 8 7.03 -9.26 16.60
CA ILE A 8 6.96 -8.36 15.44
C ILE A 8 5.70 -7.52 15.60
N LYS A 9 5.84 -6.19 15.49
CA LYS A 9 4.74 -5.24 15.55
C LYS A 9 4.66 -4.50 14.22
N TYR A 10 3.50 -4.57 13.57
CA TYR A 10 3.15 -3.68 12.46
C TYR A 10 2.48 -2.45 13.05
N LEU A 11 3.02 -1.27 12.75
CA LEU A 11 2.60 0.00 13.33
C LEU A 11 2.49 1.03 12.22
N THR A 12 1.56 1.96 12.38
CA THR A 12 1.58 3.19 11.59
C THR A 12 2.69 4.11 12.09
N ASP A 13 3.22 4.96 11.21
CA ASP A 13 4.25 5.95 11.54
C ASP A 13 3.86 6.80 12.76
N GLY A 14 2.63 7.31 12.78
CA GLY A 14 2.10 8.07 13.91
C GLY A 14 2.08 7.30 15.24
N THR A 15 1.86 5.99 15.21
CA THR A 15 1.89 5.15 16.42
C THR A 15 3.33 5.00 16.93
N LEU A 16 4.28 4.74 16.04
CA LEU A 16 5.69 4.62 16.43
C LEU A 16 6.27 5.96 16.90
N LEU A 17 5.91 7.07 16.24
CA LEU A 17 6.25 8.42 16.69
C LEU A 17 5.76 8.69 18.11
N ARG A 18 4.52 8.30 18.43
CA ARG A 18 3.96 8.44 19.78
C ARG A 18 4.74 7.62 20.81
N GLU A 19 5.14 6.40 20.48
CA GLU A 19 6.00 5.60 21.36
C GLU A 19 7.37 6.27 21.57
N ALA A 20 7.94 6.89 20.53
CA ALA A 20 9.22 7.60 20.60
C ALA A 20 9.18 8.87 21.46
N ILE A 21 8.01 9.50 21.64
CA ILE A 21 7.85 10.63 22.57
C ILE A 21 8.08 10.16 24.01
N SER A 22 7.54 8.99 24.38
CA SER A 22 7.69 8.43 25.73
C SER A 22 9.04 7.73 25.93
N ASP A 23 9.58 7.09 24.89
CA ASP A 23 10.88 6.43 24.90
C ASP A 23 11.74 6.90 23.71
N PRO A 24 12.46 8.03 23.85
CA PRO A 24 13.26 8.62 22.77
C PRO A 24 14.42 7.74 22.27
N LEU A 25 14.80 6.71 23.02
CA LEU A 25 15.85 5.76 22.65
C LEU A 25 15.29 4.48 22.04
N LEU A 26 13.96 4.31 22.03
CA LEU A 26 13.25 3.18 21.44
C LEU A 26 13.80 1.84 21.97
N HIS A 27 13.98 1.72 23.28
CA HIS A 27 14.56 0.56 23.96
C HIS A 27 13.79 -0.73 23.69
N LYS A 28 12.48 -0.63 23.46
CA LYS A 28 11.62 -1.77 23.11
C LYS A 28 12.00 -2.43 21.78
N TYR A 29 12.74 -1.74 20.91
CA TYR A 29 13.07 -2.19 19.57
C TYR A 29 14.57 -2.40 19.40
N LYS A 30 14.93 -3.54 18.80
CA LYS A 30 16.29 -3.83 18.31
C LYS A 30 16.45 -3.50 16.83
N VAL A 31 15.36 -3.68 16.08
CA VAL A 31 15.28 -3.43 14.64
C VAL A 31 13.99 -2.66 14.38
N ILE A 32 14.08 -1.63 13.55
CA ILE A 32 12.91 -0.95 12.98
C ILE A 32 13.03 -1.05 11.47
N ILE A 33 11.93 -1.43 10.84
CA ILE A 33 11.77 -1.44 9.39
C ILE A 33 10.79 -0.33 9.06
N LEU A 34 11.23 0.64 8.27
CA LEU A 34 10.39 1.69 7.71
C LEU A 34 10.03 1.26 6.29
N ASP A 35 8.77 0.91 6.10
CA ASP A 35 8.23 0.48 4.81
C ASP A 35 7.65 1.66 4.04
N GLU A 36 7.53 1.53 2.73
CA GLU A 36 6.96 2.56 1.83
C GLU A 36 7.51 3.98 2.02
N ALA A 37 8.81 4.10 2.30
CA ALA A 37 9.47 5.39 2.52
C ALA A 37 9.36 6.33 1.30
N HIS A 38 8.98 5.80 0.15
CA HIS A 38 8.76 6.54 -1.09
C HIS A 38 7.52 7.44 -1.08
N GLU A 39 6.54 7.21 -0.19
CA GLU A 39 5.36 8.07 -0.05
C GLU A 39 5.69 9.45 0.54
N ARG A 40 6.86 9.58 1.18
CA ARG A 40 7.40 10.85 1.72
C ARG A 40 6.39 11.64 2.56
N THR A 41 5.63 10.93 3.40
CA THR A 41 4.70 11.59 4.32
C THR A 41 5.46 12.39 5.37
N VAL A 42 4.83 13.44 5.92
CA VAL A 42 5.43 14.25 7.00
C VAL A 42 5.76 13.39 8.23
N GLN A 43 4.93 12.38 8.52
CA GLN A 43 5.16 11.48 9.65
C GLN A 43 6.38 10.60 9.42
N THR A 44 6.54 10.06 8.21
CA THR A 44 7.71 9.26 7.83
C THR A 44 8.99 10.10 7.93
N ASP A 45 8.99 11.32 7.39
CA ASP A 45 10.16 12.21 7.41
C ASP A 45 10.55 12.60 8.86
N LEU A 46 9.56 12.89 9.72
CA LEU A 46 9.81 13.13 11.15
C LEU A 46 10.38 11.89 11.84
N LEU A 47 9.82 10.72 11.54
CA LEU A 47 10.21 9.45 12.14
C LEU A 47 11.65 9.07 11.78
N LEU A 48 12.07 9.31 10.53
CA LEU A 48 13.47 9.15 10.09
C LEU A 48 14.43 9.98 10.94
N GLY A 49 14.08 11.24 11.22
CA GLY A 49 14.87 12.12 12.09
C GLY A 49 14.93 11.64 13.54
N VAL A 50 13.80 11.22 14.10
CA VAL A 50 13.71 10.67 15.46
C VAL A 50 14.55 9.40 15.60
N ILE A 51 14.43 8.47 14.65
CA ILE A 51 15.18 7.20 14.65
C ILE A 51 16.68 7.45 14.50
N LYS A 52 17.10 8.33 13.58
CA LYS A 52 18.51 8.68 13.42
C LYS A 52 19.10 9.31 14.69
N LYS A 53 18.32 10.16 15.38
CA LYS A 53 18.70 10.72 16.68
C LYS A 53 18.82 9.63 17.75
N ALA A 54 17.86 8.70 17.82
CA ALA A 54 17.89 7.57 18.74
C ALA A 54 19.13 6.70 18.51
N GLN A 55 19.44 6.36 17.26
CA GLN A 55 20.63 5.58 16.89
C GLN A 55 21.92 6.27 17.38
N ARG A 56 22.06 7.59 17.18
CA ARG A 56 23.22 8.36 17.66
C ARG A 56 23.33 8.35 19.18
N LEU A 57 22.22 8.59 19.89
CA LEU A 57 22.21 8.62 21.35
C LEU A 57 22.52 7.25 21.96
N ARG A 58 21.98 6.16 21.38
CA ARG A 58 22.29 4.79 21.80
C ARG A 58 23.78 4.49 21.68
N ASN A 59 24.41 4.92 20.59
CA ASN A 59 25.86 4.76 20.40
C ASN A 59 26.66 5.55 21.45
N GLN A 60 26.28 6.79 21.76
CA GLN A 60 26.94 7.62 22.78
C GLN A 60 26.83 7.03 24.18
N GLN A 61 25.70 6.41 24.50
CA GLN A 61 25.43 5.78 25.79
C GLN A 61 25.95 4.34 25.91
N HIS A 62 26.67 3.84 24.89
CA HIS A 62 27.22 2.48 24.86
C HIS A 62 26.16 1.38 25.06
N ILE A 63 24.92 1.62 24.62
CA ILE A 63 23.87 0.61 24.58
C ILE A 63 23.77 0.01 23.18
N PRO A 64 23.20 -1.21 23.03
CA PRO A 64 23.14 -1.88 21.73
C PRO A 64 22.51 -1.01 20.64
N VAL A 65 23.19 -0.92 19.49
CA VAL A 65 22.78 -0.08 18.36
C VAL A 65 21.41 -0.48 17.83
N LEU A 66 20.56 0.51 17.57
CA LEU A 66 19.29 0.30 16.86
C LEU A 66 19.58 0.04 15.38
N LYS A 67 19.18 -1.13 14.88
CA LYS A 67 19.23 -1.43 13.44
C LYS A 67 18.02 -0.82 12.74
N VAL A 68 18.25 -0.23 11.57
CA VAL A 68 17.21 0.42 10.78
C VAL A 68 17.28 -0.14 9.37
N ILE A 69 16.13 -0.56 8.84
CA ILE A 69 15.95 -0.96 7.45
C ILE A 69 14.93 0.01 6.85
N ILE A 70 15.24 0.55 5.68
CA ILE A 70 14.34 1.44 4.94
C ILE A 70 14.00 0.73 3.64
N MET A 71 12.72 0.50 3.42
CA MET A 71 12.18 -0.15 2.23
C MET A 71 11.45 0.90 1.39
N SER A 72 11.66 0.84 0.08
CA SER A 72 11.13 1.78 -0.90
C SER A 72 10.88 1.03 -2.21
N ALA A 73 9.74 1.29 -2.85
CA ALA A 73 9.42 0.75 -4.16
C ALA A 73 10.07 1.54 -5.31
N THR A 74 10.57 2.75 -5.04
CA THR A 74 11.16 3.62 -6.06
C THR A 74 12.68 3.53 -6.10
N ILE A 75 13.26 3.88 -7.26
CA ILE A 75 14.71 3.79 -7.54
C ILE A 75 15.51 4.83 -6.73
N ASP A 76 14.86 5.87 -6.19
CA ASP A 76 15.54 7.01 -5.54
C ASP A 76 15.94 6.71 -4.07
N CYS A 77 16.65 5.61 -3.87
CA CYS A 77 17.21 5.18 -2.60
C CYS A 77 18.45 5.99 -2.18
N ASP A 78 19.03 6.79 -3.09
CA ASP A 78 20.28 7.52 -2.88
C ASP A 78 20.12 8.59 -1.81
N HIS A 79 18.99 9.30 -1.78
CA HIS A 79 18.70 10.29 -0.74
C HIS A 79 18.70 9.67 0.66
N PHE A 80 18.08 8.50 0.82
CA PHE A 80 18.07 7.76 2.08
C PHE A 80 19.47 7.26 2.45
N SER A 81 20.21 6.71 1.48
CA SER A 81 21.59 6.27 1.70
C SER A 81 22.46 7.41 2.22
N GLN A 82 22.45 8.56 1.55
CA GLN A 82 23.20 9.75 1.95
C GLN A 82 22.78 10.25 3.32
N TYR A 83 21.47 10.33 3.59
CA TYR A 83 20.95 10.73 4.88
C TYR A 83 21.38 9.76 6.01
N PHE A 84 21.48 8.46 5.76
CA PHE A 84 21.95 7.46 6.73
C PHE A 84 23.45 7.12 6.59
N ASN A 85 24.29 8.14 6.38
CA ASN A 85 25.76 8.02 6.35
C ASN A 85 26.29 7.05 5.28
N LYS A 86 25.75 7.14 4.05
CA LYS A 86 26.06 6.25 2.93
C LYS A 86 25.75 4.78 3.23
N ALA A 87 24.58 4.54 3.82
CA ALA A 87 24.12 3.19 4.11
C ALA A 87 24.06 2.34 2.82
N PRO A 88 24.42 1.04 2.88
CA PRO A 88 24.39 0.17 1.71
C PRO A 88 22.96 0.03 1.17
N VAL A 89 22.82 0.14 -0.15
CA VAL A 89 21.54 -0.01 -0.85
C VAL A 89 21.50 -1.38 -1.51
N TYR A 90 20.40 -2.11 -1.29
CA TYR A 90 20.16 -3.41 -1.90
C TYR A 90 18.96 -3.31 -2.84
N TYR A 91 19.21 -3.55 -4.13
CA TYR A 91 18.16 -3.57 -5.14
C TYR A 91 17.66 -4.99 -5.36
N ILE A 92 16.38 -5.23 -5.06
CA ILE A 92 15.71 -6.47 -5.36
C ILE A 92 15.01 -6.27 -6.71
N ARG A 93 15.50 -6.97 -7.76
CA ARG A 93 14.86 -6.93 -9.08
C ARG A 93 13.54 -7.68 -9.02
N GLY A 94 12.43 -6.96 -9.18
CA GLY A 94 11.12 -7.57 -9.40
C GLY A 94 11.06 -8.29 -10.75
N ARG A 95 10.16 -9.26 -10.87
CA ARG A 95 9.74 -9.78 -12.17
C ARG A 95 8.57 -8.93 -12.63
N GLN A 96 8.79 -8.10 -13.64
CA GLN A 96 7.70 -7.44 -14.34
C GLN A 96 7.29 -8.34 -15.51
N HIS A 97 5.99 -8.59 -15.64
CA HIS A 97 5.44 -9.16 -16.86
C HIS A 97 5.21 -8.02 -17.87
N ASP A 98 5.24 -8.33 -19.16
CA ASP A 98 4.94 -7.33 -20.18
C ASP A 98 3.47 -6.89 -20.04
N ILE A 99 3.26 -5.59 -19.85
CA ILE A 99 1.92 -4.99 -19.70
C ILE A 99 1.59 -4.25 -20.99
N GLN A 100 0.48 -4.61 -21.63
CA GLN A 100 -0.05 -3.86 -22.75
C GLN A 100 -0.81 -2.62 -22.25
N MET A 101 -0.33 -1.44 -22.62
CA MET A 101 -0.98 -0.17 -22.29
C MET A 101 -1.95 0.23 -23.40
N MET A 102 -3.21 0.51 -23.04
CA MET A 102 -4.23 1.03 -23.96
C MET A 102 -4.71 2.40 -23.48
N TYR A 103 -4.92 3.33 -24.42
CA TYR A 103 -5.37 4.69 -24.15
C TYR A 103 -6.69 4.95 -24.88
N SER A 104 -7.56 5.74 -24.25
CA SER A 104 -8.75 6.26 -24.94
C SER A 104 -8.32 7.16 -26.11
N LYS A 105 -9.01 7.04 -27.25
CA LYS A 105 -8.77 7.90 -28.43
C LYS A 105 -9.08 9.37 -28.15
N GLU A 106 -10.07 9.61 -27.30
CA GLU A 106 -10.55 10.94 -26.94
C GLU A 106 -10.63 11.11 -25.42
N LYS A 107 -10.69 12.36 -24.96
CA LYS A 107 -10.85 12.67 -23.54
C LYS A 107 -12.25 12.27 -23.08
N GLN A 108 -12.34 11.49 -22.00
CA GLN A 108 -13.60 11.11 -21.38
C GLN A 108 -13.99 12.16 -20.33
N SER A 109 -15.16 12.77 -20.48
CA SER A 109 -15.70 13.74 -19.50
C SER A 109 -16.24 13.04 -18.25
N ASP A 110 -16.85 11.87 -18.44
CA ASP A 110 -17.31 10.98 -17.37
C ASP A 110 -16.42 9.73 -17.34
N TYR A 111 -15.37 9.77 -16.53
CA TYR A 111 -14.45 8.65 -16.42
C TYR A 111 -15.07 7.45 -15.68
N MET A 112 -16.09 7.67 -14.84
CA MET A 112 -16.77 6.59 -14.12
C MET A 112 -17.56 5.73 -15.09
N ASN A 113 -18.33 6.36 -15.97
CA ASN A 113 -19.02 5.66 -17.04
C ASN A 113 -18.04 4.99 -18.02
N ALA A 114 -16.96 5.68 -18.40
CA ALA A 114 -15.94 5.09 -19.27
C ALA A 114 -15.25 3.87 -18.63
N ALA A 115 -14.97 3.90 -17.32
CA ALA A 115 -14.41 2.77 -16.59
C ALA A 115 -15.39 1.61 -16.53
N LEU A 116 -16.68 1.85 -16.26
CA LEU A 116 -17.72 0.81 -16.28
C LEU A 116 -17.81 0.12 -17.64
N ILE A 117 -17.83 0.89 -18.73
CA ILE A 117 -17.83 0.36 -20.10
C ILE A 117 -16.57 -0.49 -20.33
N THR A 118 -15.40 -0.01 -19.89
CA THR A 118 -14.12 -0.72 -20.04
C THR A 118 -14.12 -2.04 -19.28
N VAL A 119 -14.67 -2.09 -18.06
CA VAL A 119 -14.81 -3.32 -17.27
C VAL A 119 -15.58 -4.38 -18.05
N PHE A 120 -16.73 -4.03 -18.64
CA PHE A 120 -17.52 -4.99 -19.41
C PHE A 120 -16.89 -5.35 -20.76
N GLN A 121 -16.16 -4.43 -21.40
CA GLN A 121 -15.38 -4.73 -22.60
C GLN A 121 -14.27 -5.75 -22.29
N ILE A 122 -13.55 -5.59 -21.18
CA ILE A 122 -12.53 -6.55 -20.74
C ILE A 122 -13.21 -7.89 -20.43
N TYR A 123 -14.27 -7.88 -19.62
CA TYR A 123 -14.98 -9.08 -19.19
C TYR A 123 -15.52 -9.93 -20.36
N GLN A 124 -15.93 -9.30 -21.46
CA GLN A 124 -16.49 -10.00 -22.62
C GLN A 124 -15.45 -10.44 -23.65
N ASN A 125 -14.32 -9.73 -23.76
CA ASN A 125 -13.39 -9.89 -24.89
C ASN A 125 -12.01 -10.42 -24.49
N GLN A 126 -11.71 -10.56 -23.19
CA GLN A 126 -10.42 -11.02 -22.69
C GLN A 126 -10.55 -12.40 -22.02
N ASP A 127 -9.42 -13.07 -21.90
CA ASP A 127 -9.32 -14.36 -21.20
C ASP A 127 -9.58 -14.21 -19.69
N GLU A 128 -9.69 -15.34 -19.00
CA GLU A 128 -9.95 -15.37 -17.55
C GLU A 128 -8.91 -14.58 -16.74
N GLY A 129 -9.41 -13.72 -15.84
CA GLY A 129 -8.59 -12.92 -14.94
C GLY A 129 -9.41 -11.96 -14.09
N ASP A 130 -8.79 -11.42 -13.05
CA ASP A 130 -9.39 -10.39 -12.19
C ASP A 130 -9.20 -8.99 -12.78
N ILE A 131 -10.15 -8.09 -12.51
CA ILE A 131 -10.11 -6.69 -12.95
C ILE A 131 -9.93 -5.77 -11.74
N LEU A 132 -8.85 -4.97 -11.74
CA LEU A 132 -8.61 -3.93 -10.74
C LEU A 132 -8.98 -2.56 -11.31
N VAL A 133 -9.93 -1.88 -10.66
CA VAL A 133 -10.39 -0.54 -11.03
C VAL A 133 -9.97 0.45 -9.94
N PHE A 134 -9.36 1.57 -10.34
CA PHE A 134 -9.03 2.67 -9.44
C PHE A 134 -10.10 3.76 -9.52
N SER A 135 -10.57 4.22 -8.35
CA SER A 135 -11.55 5.31 -8.20
C SER A 135 -11.10 6.25 -7.07
N THR A 136 -11.64 7.46 -7.00
CA THR A 136 -11.05 8.51 -6.15
C THR A 136 -11.50 8.44 -4.68
N GLY A 137 -12.58 7.74 -4.37
CA GLY A 137 -13.10 7.64 -3.01
C GLY A 137 -14.19 6.60 -2.82
N GLU A 138 -14.60 6.42 -1.57
CA GLU A 138 -15.61 5.43 -1.15
C GLU A 138 -16.93 5.57 -1.92
N GLU A 139 -17.44 6.79 -2.08
CA GLU A 139 -18.71 7.03 -2.77
C GLU A 139 -18.69 6.53 -4.23
N GLU A 140 -17.60 6.83 -4.95
CA GLU A 140 -17.41 6.39 -6.32
C GLU A 140 -17.23 4.87 -6.43
N ILE A 141 -16.46 4.28 -5.52
CA ILE A 141 -16.25 2.82 -5.47
C ILE A 141 -17.59 2.11 -5.28
N GLU A 142 -18.37 2.53 -4.30
CA GLU A 142 -19.69 1.95 -4.02
C GLU A 142 -20.67 2.19 -5.17
N SER A 143 -20.60 3.36 -5.83
CA SER A 143 -21.41 3.64 -7.02
C SER A 143 -21.06 2.73 -8.19
N MET A 144 -19.77 2.55 -8.49
CA MET A 144 -19.29 1.63 -9.52
C MET A 144 -19.75 0.19 -9.25
N ILE A 145 -19.63 -0.28 -8.01
CA ILE A 145 -20.07 -1.62 -7.62
C ILE A 145 -21.57 -1.79 -7.83
N ARG A 146 -22.39 -0.79 -7.47
CA ARG A 146 -23.82 -0.81 -7.76
C ARG A 146 -24.09 -0.91 -9.26
N SER A 147 -23.46 -0.07 -10.08
CA SER A 147 -23.65 -0.10 -11.53
C SER A 147 -23.21 -1.43 -12.16
N VAL A 148 -22.13 -2.04 -11.68
CA VAL A 148 -21.71 -3.38 -12.11
C VAL A 148 -22.77 -4.43 -11.74
N ASN A 149 -23.24 -4.43 -10.49
CA ASN A 149 -24.24 -5.38 -10.01
C ASN A 149 -25.62 -5.21 -10.67
N GLU A 150 -25.99 -4.00 -11.10
CA GLU A 150 -27.20 -3.73 -11.87
C GLU A 150 -27.07 -4.18 -13.33
N THR A 151 -25.86 -4.19 -13.87
CA THR A 151 -25.60 -4.58 -15.26
C THR A 151 -25.47 -6.10 -15.42
N ILE A 152 -24.92 -6.82 -14.44
CA ILE A 152 -24.73 -8.28 -14.49
C ILE A 152 -26.01 -9.04 -14.87
N PRO A 153 -27.20 -8.77 -14.28
CA PRO A 153 -28.43 -9.47 -14.64
C PRO A 153 -28.89 -9.27 -16.09
N LEU A 154 -28.38 -8.23 -16.77
CA LEU A 154 -28.70 -7.94 -18.17
C LEU A 154 -27.84 -8.75 -19.15
N LEU A 155 -26.79 -9.43 -18.66
CA LEU A 155 -25.94 -10.29 -19.47
C LEU A 155 -26.57 -11.68 -19.68
N PRO A 156 -26.16 -12.42 -20.73
CA PRO A 156 -26.52 -13.83 -20.90
C PRO A 156 -26.19 -14.65 -19.65
N LEU A 157 -27.02 -15.65 -19.34
CA LEU A 157 -26.90 -16.47 -18.12
C LEU A 157 -25.50 -17.07 -17.93
N GLU A 158 -24.85 -17.52 -19.01
CA GLU A 158 -23.48 -18.05 -18.96
C GLU A 158 -22.42 -17.03 -18.51
N SER A 159 -22.70 -15.73 -18.67
CA SER A 159 -21.81 -14.60 -18.39
C SER A 159 -22.14 -13.88 -17.07
N GLN A 160 -23.01 -14.44 -16.22
CA GLN A 160 -23.38 -13.84 -14.93
C GLN A 160 -22.45 -14.32 -13.79
N LYS A 161 -21.13 -14.32 -14.03
CA LYS A 161 -20.13 -14.82 -13.05
C LYS A 161 -19.25 -13.72 -12.44
N LEU A 162 -19.33 -12.50 -12.96
CA LEU A 162 -18.56 -11.37 -12.46
C LEU A 162 -19.01 -11.01 -11.04
N LYS A 163 -18.05 -10.68 -10.16
CA LYS A 163 -18.32 -10.20 -8.81
C LYS A 163 -17.49 -8.97 -8.50
N ALA A 164 -18.17 -7.86 -8.23
CA ALA A 164 -17.52 -6.63 -7.79
C ALA A 164 -17.33 -6.62 -6.26
N LEU A 165 -16.15 -6.18 -5.79
CA LEU A 165 -15.81 -6.07 -4.37
C LEU A 165 -15.16 -4.71 -4.07
N PRO A 166 -15.52 -4.03 -2.97
CA PRO A 166 -14.91 -2.76 -2.59
C PRO A 166 -13.58 -2.96 -1.87
N LEU A 167 -12.68 -1.99 -2.03
CA LEU A 167 -11.48 -1.86 -1.21
C LEU A 167 -11.16 -0.37 -0.97
N TYR A 168 -11.31 0.08 0.28
CA TYR A 168 -10.98 1.44 0.71
C TYR A 168 -10.65 1.48 2.21
N ALA A 169 -10.00 2.55 2.66
CA ALA A 169 -9.36 2.62 3.98
C ALA A 169 -10.32 2.45 5.18
N ALA A 170 -11.55 2.99 5.09
CA ALA A 170 -12.55 2.92 6.16
C ALA A 170 -13.22 1.54 6.29
N LEU A 171 -13.03 0.64 5.32
CA LEU A 171 -13.67 -0.66 5.28
C LEU A 171 -13.16 -1.55 6.44
N PRO A 172 -14.01 -2.32 7.15
CA PRO A 172 -13.56 -3.25 8.18
C PRO A 172 -12.54 -4.26 7.64
N LEU A 173 -11.56 -4.64 8.46
CA LEU A 173 -10.49 -5.57 8.04
C LEU A 173 -11.03 -6.90 7.48
N SER A 174 -12.09 -7.44 8.09
CA SER A 174 -12.74 -8.68 7.62
C SER A 174 -13.32 -8.54 6.21
N HIS A 175 -13.74 -7.33 5.82
CA HIS A 175 -14.25 -7.02 4.49
C HIS A 175 -13.12 -6.76 3.50
N GLN A 176 -12.07 -6.02 3.90
CA GLN A 176 -10.87 -5.82 3.07
C GLN A 176 -10.25 -7.16 2.65
N GLN A 177 -10.24 -8.14 3.55
CA GLN A 177 -9.71 -9.48 3.26
C GLN A 177 -10.51 -10.28 2.20
N ARG A 178 -11.73 -9.86 1.85
CA ARG A 178 -12.57 -10.59 0.89
C ARG A 178 -12.02 -10.52 -0.53
N VAL A 179 -11.31 -9.44 -0.89
CA VAL A 179 -10.76 -9.27 -2.25
C VAL A 179 -9.64 -10.28 -2.57
N PHE A 180 -9.05 -10.91 -1.55
CA PHE A 180 -7.99 -11.91 -1.71
C PHE A 180 -8.49 -13.35 -1.69
N LYS A 181 -9.81 -13.58 -1.58
CA LYS A 181 -10.38 -14.93 -1.57
C LYS A 181 -10.76 -15.32 -2.99
N THR A 182 -10.32 -16.50 -3.41
CA THR A 182 -10.78 -17.12 -4.66
C THR A 182 -12.30 -17.34 -4.60
N LEU A 183 -12.97 -17.06 -5.72
CA LEU A 183 -14.42 -17.21 -5.90
C LEU A 183 -14.83 -18.67 -6.12
#